data_AF-A0A4P9YYF7-F1
#
_entry.id   AF-A0A4P9YYF7-F1
#
_cell.length_a   1.000
_cell.length_b   1.000
_cell.length_c   1.000
_cell.angle_alpha   90.00
_cell.angle_beta   90.00
_cell.angle_gamma   90.00
#
_symmetry.space_group_name_H-M   'P 1'
#
loop_
_entity.id
_entity.type
_entity.pdbx_description
1 polymer ?
#
loop_
_entity_poly.entity_id
_entity_poly.type
_entity_poly.pdbx_seq_one_letter_code
_entity_poly.pdbx_strand_id
1 'polypeptide(L)'
;DIWYSCNNVPLRWHYPVGLLHDLQVHHASSSAAEEASDGQLWRITVHTQSYPKGSLKMAIPSLNSMQDMYMSMIKESSFLRYGTAKKVMHLPKHEQTALWESLVD
;
A
#
# COMPACT_ATOMS: atom_id res chain seq x y z
N ASP A 1 13.84 0.88 -12.39
CA ASP A 1 12.88 1.05 -11.28
C ASP A 1 11.61 1.72 -11.77
N ILE A 2 10.48 1.04 -11.63
CA ILE A 2 9.16 1.59 -11.96
C ILE A 2 8.65 2.33 -10.69
N TRP A 3 7.85 3.37 -10.84
CA TRP A 3 7.09 3.97 -9.73
C TRP A 3 5.80 4.60 -10.24
N TYR A 4 4.85 4.81 -9.32
CA TYR A 4 3.53 5.31 -9.63
C TYR A 4 3.33 6.71 -9.07
N SER A 5 2.63 7.55 -9.83
CA SER A 5 2.20 8.88 -9.38
C SER A 5 0.74 9.12 -9.70
N CYS A 6 0.11 9.99 -8.92
CA CYS A 6 -1.17 10.57 -9.29
C CYS A 6 -1.08 12.08 -9.07
N ASN A 7 -1.54 12.88 -10.03
CA ASN A 7 -1.48 14.34 -9.97
C ASN A 7 -0.09 14.88 -9.59
N ASN A 8 0.98 14.28 -10.13
CA ASN A 8 2.39 14.57 -9.84
C ASN A 8 2.85 14.29 -8.39
N VAL A 9 2.02 13.62 -7.57
CA VAL A 9 2.40 13.15 -6.23
C VAL A 9 2.83 11.68 -6.29
N PRO A 10 4.04 11.32 -5.83
CA PRO A 10 4.50 9.93 -5.78
C PRO A 10 3.66 9.08 -4.84
N LEU A 11 3.23 7.90 -5.32
CA LEU A 11 2.39 6.99 -4.57
C LEU A 11 3.18 5.97 -3.76
N ARG A 12 2.79 5.83 -2.50
CA ARG A 12 3.37 4.85 -1.56
C ARG A 12 2.72 3.49 -1.80
N TRP A 13 3.40 2.62 -2.54
CA TRP A 13 2.89 1.29 -2.93
C TRP A 13 2.59 0.36 -1.74
N HIS A 14 3.17 0.61 -0.56
CA HIS A 14 2.95 -0.21 0.64
C HIS A 14 1.60 0.04 1.32
N TYR A 15 0.84 1.05 0.90
CA TYR A 15 -0.48 1.33 1.44
C TYR A 15 -1.57 0.62 0.64
N PRO A 16 -2.68 0.22 1.30
CA PRO A 16 -3.84 -0.32 0.60
C PRO A 16 -4.34 0.63 -0.48
N VAL A 17 -4.74 0.08 -1.62
CA VAL A 17 -5.19 0.85 -2.79
C VAL A 17 -6.36 1.79 -2.45
N GLY A 18 -7.33 1.31 -1.67
CA GLY A 18 -8.45 2.14 -1.21
C GLY A 18 -8.00 3.34 -0.37
N LEU A 19 -7.04 3.14 0.52
CA LEU A 19 -6.47 4.25 1.32
C LEU A 19 -5.76 5.27 0.43
N LEU A 20 -5.01 4.82 -0.58
CA LEU A 20 -4.36 5.72 -1.53
C LEU A 20 -5.38 6.54 -2.32
N HIS A 21 -6.49 5.93 -2.71
CA HIS A 21 -7.59 6.60 -3.40
C HIS A 21 -8.25 7.65 -2.49
N ASP A 22 -8.64 7.27 -1.27
CA ASP A 22 -9.30 8.17 -0.32
C ASP A 22 -8.41 9.37 0.02
N LEU A 23 -7.11 9.14 0.26
CA LEU A 23 -6.15 10.21 0.51
C LEU A 23 -6.06 11.20 -0.66
N GLN A 24 -6.19 10.73 -1.90
CA GLN A 24 -6.16 11.61 -3.06
C GLN A 24 -7.46 12.37 -3.27
N VAL A 25 -8.62 11.74 -3.04
CA VAL A 25 -9.91 12.42 -3.08
C VAL A 25 -9.93 13.53 -2.03
N HIS A 26 -9.46 13.24 -0.82
CA HIS A 26 -9.31 14.24 0.24
C HIS A 26 -8.31 15.35 -0.13
N HIS A 27 -7.17 15.01 -0.72
CA HIS A 27 -6.18 16.01 -1.16
C HIS A 27 -6.67 16.87 -2.34
N ALA A 28 -7.50 16.32 -3.23
CA ALA A 28 -8.12 17.07 -4.32
C ALA A 28 -9.21 18.01 -3.79
N SER A 29 -9.96 17.61 -2.76
CA SER A 29 -10.99 18.44 -2.14
C SER A 29 -10.43 19.66 -1.37
N SER A 30 -9.17 19.63 -0.93
CA SER A 30 -8.53 20.77 -0.25
C SER A 30 -7.85 21.76 -1.22
N SER A 31 -7.49 21.33 -2.43
CA SER A 31 -6.85 22.16 -3.45
C SER A 31 -7.84 22.61 -4.53
N ALA A 32 -8.86 23.40 -4.18
CA ALA A 32 -9.70 24.22 -5.08
C ALA A 32 -9.90 23.72 -6.53
N ALA A 33 -10.11 22.41 -6.71
CA ALA A 33 -10.32 21.75 -7.99
C ALA A 33 -11.69 21.10 -7.91
N GLU A 34 -12.71 21.95 -7.79
CA GLU A 34 -14.13 21.59 -7.70
C GLU A 34 -14.67 20.96 -8.99
N GLU A 35 -13.87 20.82 -10.05
CA GLU A 35 -14.33 20.35 -11.37
C GLU A 35 -14.26 18.83 -11.61
N ALA A 36 -13.73 18.03 -10.67
CA ALA A 36 -13.59 16.57 -10.86
C ALA A 36 -14.42 15.74 -9.87
N SER A 37 -15.48 16.32 -9.30
CA SER A 37 -16.46 15.56 -8.51
C SER A 37 -17.46 14.90 -9.46
N ASP A 38 -17.64 13.59 -9.26
CA ASP A 38 -18.59 12.69 -9.93
C ASP A 38 -18.11 12.03 -11.25
N GLY A 39 -17.26 11.00 -11.13
CA GLY A 39 -17.00 10.02 -12.20
C GLY A 39 -15.56 9.87 -12.69
N GLN A 40 -14.59 10.61 -12.14
CA GLN A 40 -13.20 10.53 -12.58
C GLN A 40 -12.55 9.21 -12.12
N LEU A 41 -12.34 8.28 -13.05
CA LEU A 41 -11.52 7.07 -12.86
C LEU A 41 -10.13 7.47 -12.32
N TRP A 42 -9.64 6.73 -11.33
CA TRP A 42 -8.35 6.96 -10.69
C TRP A 42 -7.20 6.95 -11.71
N ARG A 43 -6.67 8.13 -12.06
CA ARG A 43 -5.62 8.27 -13.08
C ARG A 43 -4.23 8.09 -12.48
N ILE A 44 -3.65 6.91 -12.68
CA ILE A 44 -2.29 6.59 -12.25
C ILE A 44 -1.34 6.75 -13.43
N THR A 45 -0.29 7.57 -13.26
CA THR A 45 0.79 7.70 -14.22
C THR A 45 1.96 6.82 -13.79
N VAL A 46 2.37 5.92 -14.67
CA VAL A 46 3.52 5.02 -14.47
C VAL A 46 4.77 5.72 -14.97
N HIS A 47 5.78 5.80 -14.11
CA HIS A 47 7.10 6.32 -14.45
C HIS A 47 8.10 5.17 -14.46
N THR A 48 8.89 5.08 -15.54
CA THR A 48 9.93 4.05 -15.71
C THR A 48 11.35 4.61 -15.53
N GLN A 49 11.47 5.94 -15.42
CA GLN A 49 12.72 6.68 -15.29
C GLN A 49 12.66 7.60 -14.06
N SER A 50 13.84 7.97 -13.54
CA SER A 50 13.99 8.94 -12.43
C SER A 50 13.24 8.57 -11.14
N TYR A 51 13.64 7.47 -10.50
CA TYR A 51 13.06 7.05 -9.23
C TYR A 51 13.32 8.08 -8.11
N PRO A 52 12.27 8.65 -7.49
CA PRO A 52 12.43 9.70 -6.48
C PRO A 52 12.82 9.09 -5.11
N LYS A 53 14.13 8.87 -4.91
CA LYS A 53 14.69 8.30 -3.67
C LYS A 53 14.39 9.10 -2.40
N GLY A 54 14.08 10.40 -2.54
CA GLY A 54 13.78 11.27 -1.39
C GLY A 54 12.37 11.10 -0.82
N SER A 55 11.37 10.84 -1.66
CA SER A 55 9.96 10.75 -1.25
C SER A 55 9.45 9.30 -1.18
N LEU A 56 9.98 8.41 -2.02
CA LEU A 56 9.70 6.98 -2.00
C LEU A 56 10.84 6.24 -1.31
N LYS A 57 10.72 6.07 0.01
CA LYS A 57 11.72 5.39 0.84
C LYS A 57 11.80 3.88 0.60
N MET A 58 10.84 3.31 -0.12
CA MET A 58 10.68 1.88 -0.30
C MET A 58 10.68 1.58 -1.79
N ALA A 59 11.70 0.89 -2.29
CA ALA A 59 11.75 0.43 -3.67
C ALA A 59 10.62 -0.56 -3.95
N ILE A 60 10.20 -0.70 -5.21
CA ILE A 60 9.19 -1.71 -5.56
C ILE A 60 9.71 -3.09 -5.10
N PRO A 61 8.96 -3.78 -4.24
CA PRO A 61 9.42 -5.02 -3.62
C PRO A 61 9.36 -6.17 -4.61
N SER A 62 10.17 -7.19 -4.37
CA SER A 62 9.90 -8.53 -4.89
C SER A 62 8.60 -9.08 -4.27
N LEU A 63 7.97 -10.08 -4.89
CA LEU A 63 6.76 -10.72 -4.34
C LEU A 63 6.99 -11.22 -2.90
N ASN A 64 8.15 -11.81 -2.63
CA ASN A 64 8.55 -12.26 -1.29
C ASN A 64 8.61 -11.10 -0.28
N SER A 65 9.18 -9.96 -0.70
CA SER A 65 9.25 -8.77 0.14
C SER A 65 7.86 -8.16 0.41
N MET A 66 6.90 -8.33 -0.51
CA MET A 66 5.51 -7.92 -0.29
C MET A 66 4.81 -8.82 0.73
N GLN A 67 5.04 -10.13 0.65
CA GLN A 67 4.56 -11.10 1.63
C GLN A 67 5.14 -10.83 3.04
N ASP A 68 6.43 -10.55 3.15
CA ASP A 68 7.09 -10.22 4.42
C ASP A 68 6.52 -8.94 5.05
N MET A 69 6.26 -7.92 4.22
CA MET A 69 5.63 -6.67 4.65
C MET A 69 4.21 -6.92 5.16
N TYR A 70 3.41 -7.69 4.43
CA TYR A 70 2.06 -8.08 4.84
C TYR A 70 2.06 -8.81 6.19
N MET A 71 2.94 -9.78 6.36
CA MET A 71 3.09 -10.51 7.63
C MET A 71 3.55 -9.61 8.77
N SER A 72 4.41 -8.63 8.51
CA SER A 72 4.85 -7.64 9.50
C SER A 72 3.67 -6.77 9.97
N MET A 73 2.83 -6.28 9.05
CA MET A 73 1.62 -5.51 9.39
C MET A 73 0.62 -6.32 10.22
N ILE A 74 0.43 -7.61 9.92
CA ILE A 74 -0.45 -8.48 10.72
C ILE A 74 0.12 -8.68 12.13
N LYS A 75 1.43 -8.87 12.26
CA LYS A 75 2.09 -9.00 13.57
C LYS A 75 1.93 -7.72 14.39
N GLU A 76 2.14 -6.55 13.79
CA GLU A 76 1.96 -5.25 14.43
C GLU A 76 0.51 -5.03 14.87
N SER A 77 -0.47 -5.31 14.00
CA SER A 77 -1.89 -5.16 14.35
C SER A 77 -2.34 -6.13 15.46
N SER A 78 -1.84 -7.37 15.45
CA SER A 78 -2.07 -8.33 16.55
C SER A 78 -1.46 -7.83 17.85
N PHE A 79 -0.26 -7.26 17.78
CA PHE A 79 0.40 -6.69 18.94
C PHE A 79 -0.40 -5.50 19.50
N LEU A 80 -0.89 -4.60 18.63
CA LEU A 80 -1.71 -3.47 19.05
C LEU A 80 -3.03 -3.90 19.71
N ARG A 81 -3.67 -4.96 19.19
CA ARG A 81 -4.97 -5.42 19.69
C ARG A 81 -4.89 -6.28 20.96
N TYR A 82 -3.88 -7.13 21.07
CA TYR A 82 -3.77 -8.13 22.14
C TYR A 82 -2.58 -7.93 23.07
N GLY A 83 -1.76 -6.88 22.85
CA GLY A 83 -0.49 -6.69 23.54
C GLY A 83 0.58 -7.74 23.17
N THR A 84 0.30 -8.62 22.21
CA THR A 84 1.19 -9.69 21.80
C THR A 84 0.96 -10.13 20.35
N ALA A 85 2.06 -10.46 19.67
CA ALA A 85 2.04 -11.07 18.33
C ALA A 85 2.00 -12.61 18.38
N LYS A 86 1.90 -13.22 19.58
CA LYS A 86 1.96 -14.68 19.75
C LYS A 86 0.97 -15.42 18.87
N LYS A 87 -0.27 -14.95 18.71
CA LYS A 87 -1.26 -15.66 17.91
C LYS A 87 -0.80 -15.87 16.46
N VAL A 88 -0.25 -14.81 15.85
CA VAL A 88 0.26 -14.84 14.47
C VAL A 88 1.57 -15.62 14.38
N MET A 89 2.46 -15.47 15.37
CA MET A 89 3.76 -16.16 15.40
C MET A 89 3.65 -17.67 15.62
N HIS A 90 2.59 -18.15 16.30
CA HIS A 90 2.33 -19.59 16.48
C HIS A 90 1.62 -20.23 15.30
N LEU A 91 1.17 -19.47 14.30
CA LEU A 91 0.59 -20.05 13.10
C LEU A 91 1.66 -20.86 12.35
N PRO A 92 1.35 -22.08 11.91
CA PRO A 92 2.27 -22.85 11.08
C PRO A 92 2.50 -22.15 9.74
N LYS A 93 3.65 -22.40 9.12
CA LYS A 93 4.05 -21.72 7.87
C LYS A 93 3.01 -21.85 6.75
N HIS A 94 2.32 -23.00 6.67
CA HIS A 94 1.28 -23.22 5.66
C HIS A 94 0.03 -22.34 5.88
N GLU A 95 -0.34 -22.05 7.13
CA GLU A 95 -1.44 -21.11 7.42
C GLU A 95 -1.02 -19.67 7.13
N GLN A 96 0.25 -19.32 7.41
CA GLN A 96 0.78 -18.02 7.03
C GLN A 96 0.79 -17.83 5.51
N THR A 97 1.20 -18.83 4.73
CA THR A 97 1.13 -18.76 3.26
C THR A 97 -0.31 -18.70 2.76
N ALA A 98 -1.22 -19.48 3.36
CA ALA A 98 -2.64 -19.47 2.99
C ALA A 98 -3.30 -18.09 3.20
N LEU A 99 -2.93 -17.35 4.26
CA LEU A 99 -3.41 -15.98 4.46
C LEU A 99 -2.98 -15.04 3.33
N TRP A 100 -1.72 -15.18 2.87
CA TRP A 100 -1.22 -14.40 1.75
C TRP A 100 -1.87 -14.81 0.42
N GLU A 101 -1.99 -16.11 0.16
CA GLU A 101 -2.63 -16.65 -1.03
C GLU A 101 -4.08 -16.18 -1.14
N SER A 102 -4.84 -16.18 -0.02
CA SER A 102 -6.22 -15.68 0.01
C SER A 102 -6.40 -14.19 -0.31
N LEU A 103 -5.31 -13.42 -0.28
CA LEU A 103 -5.31 -11.99 -0.65
C LEU A 103 -4.92 -11.80 -2.13
N VAL A 104 -4.13 -12.72 -2.68
CA VAL A 104 -3.64 -12.67 -4.06
C VAL A 104 -4.63 -13.31 -5.03
N ASP A 105 -5.29 -14.39 -4.60
CA ASP A 105 -6.39 -15.06 -5.31
C ASP A 105 -7.67 -14.20 -5.33
#